data_AF-A0AAX2RQL2-F1
#
_entry.id   AF-A0AAX2RQL2-F1
#
_cell.length_a   1.000
_cell.length_b   1.000
_cell.length_c   1.000
_cell.angle_alpha   90.00
_cell.angle_beta   90.00
_cell.angle_gamma   90.00
#
_symmetry.space_group_name_H-M   'P 1'
#
loop_
_entity.id
_entity.type
_entity.pdbx_description
1 polymer ?
#
loop_
_entity_poly.entity_id
_entity_poly.type
_entity_poly.pdbx_seq_one_letter_code
_entity_poly.pdbx_strand_id
1 'polypeptide(L)' 'MKTDAFPSVRVEPELLATAKRVLCDGETLSNFIKQSIRKATERRRLQSAFIARGTASRNEEMHTDQSFSSHD' A
#
# COMPACT_ATOMS: atom_id res chain seq x y z
N MET A 1 -6.81 -16.99 19.60
CA MET A 1 -5.99 -15.88 19.08
C MET A 1 -6.65 -14.56 19.45
N LYS A 2 -5.89 -13.55 19.87
CA LYS A 2 -6.42 -12.19 20.10
C LYS A 2 -6.54 -11.47 18.76
N THR A 3 -7.67 -10.81 18.54
CA THR A 3 -7.92 -9.98 17.35
C THR A 3 -8.04 -8.53 17.80
N ASP A 4 -7.21 -7.66 17.24
CA ASP A 4 -7.36 -6.23 17.44
C ASP A 4 -8.48 -5.68 16.55
N ALA A 5 -9.26 -4.76 17.09
CA ALA A 5 -10.32 -4.09 16.36
C ALA A 5 -9.79 -2.80 15.72
N PHE A 6 -10.35 -2.41 14.57
CA PHE A 6 -10.10 -1.08 14.03
C PHE A 6 -10.67 0.00 14.96
N PRO A 7 -10.04 1.19 15.02
CA PRO A 7 -10.62 2.32 15.72
C PRO A 7 -11.97 2.70 15.11
N SER A 8 -12.84 3.28 15.92
CA SER A 8 -14.11 3.84 15.43
C SER A 8 -13.83 5.06 14.56
N VAL A 9 -14.20 5.01 13.29
CA VAL A 9 -14.01 6.08 12.31
C VAL A 9 -15.38 6.55 11.82
N ARG A 10 -15.65 7.86 11.93
CA ARG A 10 -16.83 8.47 11.30
C ARG A 10 -16.60 8.61 9.80
N VAL A 11 -17.62 8.27 9.02
CA VAL A 11 -17.60 8.32 7.56
C VAL A 11 -18.80 9.08 7.06
N GLU A 12 -18.65 9.70 5.89
CA GLU A 12 -19.76 10.39 5.23
C GLU A 12 -20.92 9.41 4.92
N PRO A 13 -22.18 9.81 5.13
CA PRO A 13 -23.33 8.92 4.89
C PRO A 13 -23.41 8.40 3.46
N GLU A 14 -23.05 9.22 2.48
CA GLU A 14 -23.05 8.86 1.06
C GLU A 14 -22.01 7.78 0.75
N LEU A 15 -20.81 7.87 1.34
CA LEU A 15 -19.77 6.86 1.21
C LEU A 15 -20.24 5.52 1.78
N LEU A 16 -20.88 5.54 2.95
CA LEU A 16 -21.43 4.34 3.59
C LEU A 16 -22.53 3.71 2.73
N ALA A 17 -23.43 4.52 2.19
CA ALA A 17 -24.51 4.06 1.32
C ALA A 17 -23.95 3.40 0.05
N THR A 18 -22.95 4.04 -0.57
CA THR A 18 -22.27 3.50 -1.76
C THR A 18 -21.58 2.18 -1.46
N ALA A 19 -20.84 2.10 -0.36
CA ALA A 19 -20.15 0.88 0.07
C ALA A 19 -21.13 -0.29 0.28
N LYS A 20 -22.32 -0.04 0.84
CA LYS A 20 -23.35 -1.08 1.02
C LYS A 20 -23.98 -1.55 -0.28
N ARG A 21 -24.09 -0.68 -1.30
CA ARG A 21 -24.70 -1.01 -2.60
C ARG A 21 -23.82 -1.87 -3.50
N VAL A 22 -22.51 -1.84 -3.30
CA VAL A 22 -21.54 -2.56 -4.15
C VAL A 22 -21.08 -3.91 -3.56
N LEU A 23 -21.66 -4.32 -2.43
CA LEU A 23 -21.34 -5.61 -1.81
C LEU A 23 -21.78 -6.76 -2.72
N CYS A 24 -20.97 -7.81 -2.78
CA CYS A 24 -21.37 -9.06 -3.43
C CYS A 24 -22.40 -9.82 -2.58
N ASP A 25 -23.07 -10.80 -3.20
CA ASP A 25 -24.04 -11.65 -2.51
C ASP A 25 -23.38 -12.37 -1.31
N GLY A 26 -23.99 -12.21 -0.13
CA GLY A 26 -23.47 -12.77 1.12
C GLY A 26 -22.25 -12.06 1.69
N GLU A 27 -21.74 -11.00 1.06
CA GLU A 27 -20.63 -10.22 1.59
C GLU A 27 -21.11 -9.25 2.69
N THR A 28 -20.32 -9.15 3.76
CA THR A 28 -20.57 -8.18 4.84
C THR A 28 -19.70 -6.93 4.66
N LEU A 29 -20.21 -5.78 5.09
CA LEU A 29 -19.46 -4.52 5.07
C LEU A 29 -18.12 -4.63 5.83
N SER A 30 -18.09 -5.36 6.94
CA SER A 30 -16.84 -5.60 7.70
C SER A 30 -15.82 -6.38 6.87
N ASN A 31 -16.24 -7.42 6.16
CA ASN A 31 -15.36 -8.19 5.29
C ASN A 31 -14.84 -7.33 4.14
N PHE A 32 -15.72 -6.57 3.50
CA PHE A 32 -15.36 -5.65 2.43
C PHE A 32 -14.30 -4.62 2.88
N ILE A 33 -14.49 -4.00 4.05
CA ILE A 33 -13.53 -3.04 4.63
C ILE A 33 -12.18 -3.72 4.93
N LYS A 34 -12.19 -4.90 5.57
CA LYS A 34 -10.96 -5.66 5.86
C LYS A 34 -10.18 -5.98 4.58
N GLN A 35 -10.86 -6.40 3.51
CA GLN A 35 -10.21 -6.70 2.24
C GLN A 35 -9.66 -5.45 1.56
N SER A 36 -10.41 -4.35 1.59
CA SER A 36 -10.00 -3.07 1.03
C SER A 36 -8.73 -2.52 1.71
N ILE A 37 -8.66 -2.58 3.04
CA ILE A 37 -7.49 -2.17 3.81
C ILE A 37 -6.28 -3.07 3.50
N ARG A 38 -6.48 -4.39 3.39
CA ARG A 38 -5.41 -5.32 3.01
C ARG A 38 -4.83 -4.97 1.63
N LYS A 39 -5.68 -4.80 0.62
CA LYS A 39 -5.26 -4.42 -0.74
C LYS A 39 -4.55 -3.07 -0.76
N ALA A 40 -5.06 -2.06 -0.04
CA ALA A 40 -4.46 -0.75 0.04
C ALA A 40 -3.08 -0.78 0.72
N THR A 41 -2.93 -1.55 1.79
CA THR A 41 -1.65 -1.75 2.49
C THR A 41 -0.62 -2.40 1.57
N GLU A 42 -1.02 -3.46 0.87
CA GLU A 42 -0.13 -4.17 -0.04
C GLU A 42 0.34 -3.27 -1.18
N ARG A 43 -0.58 -2.55 -1.82
CA ARG A 43 -0.25 -1.57 -2.85
C ARG A 43 0.77 -0.53 -2.36
N ARG A 44 0.58 0.00 -1.14
CA ARG A 44 1.52 0.96 -0.55
C ARG A 44 2.89 0.36 -0.29
N ARG A 45 2.96 -0.88 0.21
CA ARG A 45 4.22 -1.59 0.43
C ARG A 45 4.99 -1.80 -0.87
N LEU A 46 4.30 -2.28 -1.91
CA LEU A 46 4.90 -2.49 -3.23
C LEU A 46 5.39 -1.18 -3.84
N GLN A 47 4.60 -0.10 -3.74
CA GLN A 47 5.00 1.23 -4.20
C GLN A 47 6.25 1.74 -3.47
N SER A 48 6.28 1.62 -2.15
CA SER A 48 7.44 2.03 -1.35
C SER A 48 8.68 1.21 -1.68
N ALA A 49 8.53 -0.10 -1.85
CA ALA A 49 9.63 -0.98 -2.23
C ALA A 49 10.15 -0.67 -3.65
N PHE A 50 9.26 -0.34 -4.58
CA PHE A 50 9.63 0.08 -5.93
C PHE A 50 10.45 1.39 -5.91
N ILE A 51 9.97 2.40 -5.16
CA ILE A 51 10.71 3.67 -5.00
C ILE A 51 12.08 3.39 -4.39
N ALA A 52 12.16 2.64 -3.29
CA ALA A 52 13.42 2.33 -2.63
C ALA A 52 14.44 1.65 -3.56
N ARG A 53 14.00 0.70 -4.40
CA ARG A 53 14.87 0.06 -5.41
C ARG A 53 15.33 1.07 -6.46
N GLY A 54 14.45 1.94 -6.94
CA GLY A 54 14.81 2.99 -7.88
C GLY A 54 15.85 3.97 -7.31
N THR A 55 15.71 4.36 -6.04
CA THR A 55 16.70 5.22 -5.37
C THR A 55 18.03 4.52 -5.14
N ALA A 56 18.01 3.22 -4.79
CA ALA A 56 19.22 2.42 -4.62
C ALA A 56 20.01 2.27 -5.92
N SER A 57 19.34 1.93 -7.03
CA SER A 57 19.96 1.82 -8.36
C SER A 57 20.64 3.13 -8.78
N ARG A 58 19.98 4.27 -8.57
CA ARG A 58 20.55 5.59 -8.88
C ARG A 58 21.79 5.91 -8.02
N ASN A 59 21.80 5.50 -6.76
CA ASN A 59 22.98 5.68 -5.91
C ASN A 59 24.13 4.74 -6.33
N GLU A 60 23.84 3.48 -6.68
CA GLU A 60 24.83 2.52 -7.17
C GLU A 60 25.51 2.98 -8.48
N GLU A 61 24.75 3.61 -9.38
CA GLU A 61 25.27 4.21 -10.61
C GLU A 61 26.22 5.38 -10.33
N MET A 62 25.89 6.26 -9.37
CA MET A 62 26.79 7.37 -8.97
C MET A 62 28.08 6.90 -8.28
N HIS A 63 28.05 5.77 -7.57
CA HIS A 63 29.27 5.18 -6.98
C HIS A 63 30.12 4.44 -8.01
N THR A 64 29.48 3.86 -9.03
CA THR A 64 30.15 3.14 -10.11
C THR A 64 30.87 4.11 -11.06
N ASP A 65 30.25 5.23 -11.45
CA ASP A 65 30.87 6.23 -12.33
C ASP A 65 32.11 6.91 -11.69
N GLN A 66 32.15 7.04 -10.36
CA GLN A 66 33.34 7.56 -9.67
C GLN A 66 34.48 6.52 -9.54
N SER A 67 34.18 5.23 -9.70
CA SER A 67 35.17 4.15 -9.57
C SER A 67 35.88 3.82 -10.89
N PHE A 68 35.30 4.20 -12.04
CA PHE A 68 35.93 4.00 -13.37
C PHE A 68 36.81 5.18 -13.84
N SER A 69 36.82 6.31 -13.13
CA SER A 69 37.65 7.49 -13.47
C SER A 69 39.04 7.48 -12.79
N SER A 70 39.48 6.33 -12.28
CA SER A 70 40.80 6.18 -11.64
C SER A 70 41.54 4.98 -12.19
N HIS A 71 41.79 4.96 -13.50
CA HIS A 71 42.91 4.27 -14.18
C HIS A 71 42.94 4.72 -15.66
N ASP A 72 43.65 5.81 -15.95
CA ASP A 72 44.40 6.03 -17.20
C ASP A 72 45.59 6.96 -16.91
#